data_AF-A0A934XTQ2-F1
#
_entry.id   AF-A0A934XTQ2-F1
#
_cell.length_a   1.000
_cell.length_b   1.000
_cell.length_c   1.000
_cell.angle_alpha   90.00
_cell.angle_beta   90.00
_cell.angle_gamma   90.00
#
_symmetry.space_group_name_H-M   'P 1'
#
loop_
_entity.id
_entity.type
_entity.pdbx_description
1 polymer ?
#
loop_
_entity_poly.entity_id
_entity_poly.type
_entity_poly.pdbx_seq_one_letter_code
_entity_poly.pdbx_strand_id
1 'polypeptide(L)'
;MILRRDIADCVHVRIVWLSGHYTDLEVQTPVSVQTAVNGYAAMVERVGALHAQGLDDTQIAAQLSREGFHSARRSDVAEDAVTTIRHAYRWLDRTGPRPVVREGYHTVPALAQRLGVRPQWVYRRLHTGQIEAEYVTRDPQTQQYWIQDDPALISRLQIQA
;
A
#
# COMPACT_ATOMS: atom_id res chain seq x y z
N MET A 1 -13.04 -22.15 34.32
CA MET A 1 -12.47 -21.21 33.33
C MET A 1 -12.64 -19.80 33.86
N ILE A 2 -11.58 -19.00 33.85
CA ILE A 2 -11.63 -17.60 34.27
C ILE A 2 -11.29 -16.75 33.05
N LEU A 3 -12.12 -15.75 32.77
CA LEU A 3 -11.94 -14.79 31.70
C LEU A 3 -11.69 -13.42 32.31
N ARG A 4 -10.63 -12.74 31.87
CA ARG A 4 -10.36 -11.34 32.20
C ARG A 4 -10.16 -10.56 30.92
N ARG A 5 -10.75 -9.38 30.85
CA ARG A 5 -10.59 -8.47 29.72
C ARG A 5 -9.93 -7.21 30.26
N ASP A 6 -8.63 -7.09 30.04
CA ASP A 6 -7.82 -6.00 30.57
C ASP A 6 -7.68 -4.86 29.55
N ILE A 7 -7.78 -5.17 28.25
CA ILE A 7 -7.73 -4.20 27.14
C ILE A 7 -8.87 -4.51 26.15
N ALA A 8 -9.33 -3.51 25.40
CA ALA A 8 -10.50 -3.63 24.53
C ALA A 8 -10.38 -4.77 23.50
N ASP A 9 -9.19 -5.07 23.00
CA ASP A 9 -8.91 -6.09 22.00
C ASP A 9 -8.19 -7.34 22.55
N CYS A 10 -7.94 -7.46 23.85
CA CYS A 10 -7.27 -8.62 24.44
C CYS A 10 -8.07 -9.23 25.59
N VAL A 11 -8.21 -10.56 25.57
CA VAL A 11 -8.81 -11.34 26.65
C VAL A 11 -7.80 -12.35 27.16
N HIS A 12 -7.51 -12.28 28.46
CA HIS A 12 -6.77 -13.31 29.18
C HIS A 12 -7.73 -14.44 29.58
N VAL A 13 -7.42 -15.65 29.11
CA VAL A 13 -8.15 -16.87 29.39
C VAL A 13 -7.29 -17.76 30.28
N ARG A 14 -7.76 -18.06 31.49
CA ARG A 14 -7.18 -19.10 32.35
C ARG A 14 -8.05 -20.35 32.31
N ILE A 15 -7.53 -21.42 31.73
CA ILE A 15 -8.12 -22.75 31.75
C ILE A 15 -7.59 -23.45 33.01
N VAL A 16 -8.50 -23.86 33.90
CA VAL A 16 -8.15 -24.63 35.10
C VAL A 16 -8.64 -26.05 34.90
N TRP A 17 -7.73 -27.02 34.95
CA TRP A 17 -7.99 -28.43 34.74
C TRP A 17 -8.42 -29.12 36.04
N LEU A 18 -9.11 -30.26 35.93
CA LEU A 18 -9.53 -31.03 37.10
C LEU A 18 -8.36 -31.45 38.02
N SER A 19 -7.14 -31.56 37.48
CA SER A 19 -5.92 -31.88 38.23
C SER A 19 -5.37 -30.71 39.06
N GLY A 20 -5.97 -29.51 39.00
CA GLY A 20 -5.46 -28.29 39.63
C GLY A 20 -4.40 -27.56 38.82
N HIS A 21 -3.90 -28.15 37.72
CA HIS A 21 -3.10 -27.44 36.73
C HIS A 21 -3.90 -26.33 36.06
N TYR A 22 -3.23 -25.28 35.63
CA TYR A 22 -3.83 -24.25 34.81
C TYR A 22 -2.97 -23.93 33.59
N THR A 23 -3.63 -23.42 32.56
CA THR A 23 -3.02 -22.91 31.33
C THR A 23 -3.55 -21.50 31.10
N ASP A 24 -2.65 -20.55 30.93
CA ASP A 24 -2.98 -19.17 30.58
C ASP A 24 -2.81 -18.96 29.07
N LEU A 25 -3.76 -18.26 28.46
CA LEU A 25 -3.76 -17.90 27.06
C LEU A 25 -4.19 -16.43 26.91
N GLU A 26 -3.54 -15.71 26.02
CA GLU A 26 -4.00 -14.40 25.55
C GLU A 26 -4.68 -14.56 24.19
N VAL A 27 -5.90 -14.05 24.08
CA VAL A 27 -6.69 -14.13 22.85
C VAL A 27 -6.99 -12.72 22.35
N GLN A 28 -6.56 -12.45 21.12
CA GLN A 28 -6.94 -11.25 20.39
C GLN A 28 -8.43 -11.32 20.04
N THR A 29 -9.16 -10.27 20.39
CA THR A 29 -10.61 -10.15 20.16
C THR A 29 -10.91 -9.01 19.20
N PRO A 30 -11.81 -9.22 18.24
CA PRO A 30 -12.19 -8.15 17.32
C PRO A 30 -12.81 -6.97 18.07
N VAL A 31 -12.34 -5.75 17.77
CA VAL A 31 -12.94 -4.50 18.21
C VAL A 31 -13.66 -3.80 17.06
N SER A 32 -14.65 -2.98 17.39
CA SER A 32 -15.46 -2.29 16.38
C SER A 32 -14.75 -1.09 15.74
N VAL A 33 -13.74 -0.52 16.42
CA VAL A 33 -13.06 0.71 16.01
C VAL A 33 -11.54 0.53 16.08
N GLN A 34 -10.82 0.96 15.03
CA GLN A 34 -9.36 0.84 14.93
C GLN A 34 -8.61 1.60 16.03
N THR A 35 -9.13 2.74 16.50
CA THR A 35 -8.53 3.52 17.60
C THR A 35 -8.59 2.80 18.95
N ALA A 36 -9.42 1.76 19.08
CA ALA A 36 -9.54 0.97 20.30
C ALA A 36 -8.57 -0.23 20.34
N VAL A 37 -7.78 -0.43 19.27
CA VAL A 37 -6.73 -1.44 19.20
C VAL A 37 -5.56 -1.04 20.12
N ASN A 38 -5.05 -2.01 20.87
CA ASN A 38 -3.88 -1.81 21.70
C ASN A 38 -2.68 -1.39 20.84
N GLY A 39 -1.95 -0.37 21.28
CA GLY A 39 -0.82 0.14 20.51
C GLY A 39 -1.20 0.93 19.25
N TYR A 40 -2.46 1.34 19.07
CA TYR A 40 -2.88 2.16 17.93
C TYR A 40 -2.03 3.44 17.77
N ALA A 41 -1.73 4.14 18.87
CA ALA A 41 -0.88 5.33 18.84
C ALA A 41 0.54 5.03 18.32
N ALA A 42 1.16 3.95 18.81
CA ALA A 42 2.47 3.50 18.35
C ALA A 42 2.43 3.05 16.88
N MET A 43 1.33 2.42 16.44
CA MET A 43 1.13 2.07 15.04
C MET A 43 1.07 3.32 14.16
N VAL A 44 0.36 4.37 14.57
CA VAL A 44 0.29 5.64 13.83
C VAL A 44 1.67 6.28 13.68
N GLU A 45 2.45 6.35 14.78
CA GLU A 45 3.82 6.87 14.73
C GLU A 45 4.69 6.06 13.77
N ARG A 46 4.55 4.73 13.81
CA ARG A 46 5.30 3.83 12.93
C ARG A 46 4.89 3.97 11.46
N VAL A 47 3.61 4.14 11.16
CA VAL A 47 3.12 4.47 9.81
C VAL A 47 3.79 5.76 9.31
N GLY A 48 3.84 6.81 10.14
CA GLY A 48 4.49 8.06 9.77
C GLY A 48 5.98 7.90 9.45
N ALA A 49 6.70 7.13 10.28
CA ALA A 49 8.12 6.85 10.07
C ALA A 49 8.39 6.05 8.77
N LEU A 50 7.56 5.04 8.46
CA LEU A 50 7.70 4.25 7.25
C LEU A 50 7.25 5.02 6.00
N HIS A 51 6.23 5.86 6.13
CA HIS A 51 5.79 6.78 5.08
C HIS A 51 6.88 7.79 4.74
N ALA A 52 7.56 8.36 5.74
CA ALA A 52 8.70 9.27 5.54
C ALA A 52 9.89 8.59 4.83
N GLN A 53 10.01 7.27 4.93
CA GLN A 53 10.99 6.47 4.19
C GLN A 53 10.56 6.20 2.73
N GLY A 54 9.35 6.60 2.34
CA GLY A 54 8.83 6.47 0.98
C GLY A 54 8.19 5.12 0.65
N LEU A 55 7.94 4.26 1.65
CA LEU A 55 7.28 2.97 1.44
C LEU A 55 5.80 3.17 1.06
N ASP A 56 5.29 2.36 0.14
CA ASP A 56 3.85 2.35 -0.17
C ASP A 56 2.99 1.73 0.93
N ASP A 57 1.68 1.90 0.84
CA ASP A 57 0.74 1.44 1.86
C ASP A 57 0.77 -0.08 2.04
N THR A 58 0.97 -0.84 0.96
CA THR A 58 1.09 -2.30 1.00
C THR A 58 2.37 -2.72 1.74
N GLN A 59 3.49 -2.07 1.46
CA GLN A 59 4.78 -2.30 2.10
C GLN A 59 4.73 -1.91 3.58
N ILE A 60 4.12 -0.77 3.91
CA ILE A 60 3.90 -0.33 5.29
C ILE A 60 3.05 -1.36 6.03
N ALA A 61 1.93 -1.80 5.47
CA ALA A 61 1.05 -2.80 6.08
C ALA A 61 1.78 -4.13 6.31
N ALA A 62 2.56 -4.61 5.33
CA ALA A 62 3.35 -5.83 5.46
C ALA A 62 4.47 -5.71 6.52
N GLN A 63 5.11 -4.54 6.62
CA GLN A 63 6.14 -4.28 7.63
C GLN A 63 5.52 -4.22 9.04
N LEU A 64 4.42 -3.50 9.22
CA LEU A 64 3.70 -3.40 10.50
C LEU A 64 3.20 -4.76 10.98
N SER A 65 2.67 -5.58 10.06
CA SER A 65 2.23 -6.94 10.38
C SER A 65 3.39 -7.82 10.86
N ARG A 66 4.58 -7.68 10.28
CA ARG A 66 5.80 -8.37 10.74
C ARG A 66 6.30 -7.86 12.09
N GLU A 67 6.03 -6.60 12.42
CA GLU A 67 6.36 -5.97 13.70
C GLU A 67 5.36 -6.34 14.81
N GLY A 68 4.28 -7.07 14.48
CA GLY A 68 3.28 -7.55 15.45
C GLY A 68 2.08 -6.62 15.64
N PHE A 69 1.97 -5.55 14.84
CA PHE A 69 0.76 -4.73 14.80
C PHE A 69 -0.37 -5.46 14.08
N HIS A 70 -1.61 -5.07 14.40
CA HIS A 70 -2.77 -5.67 13.78
C HIS A 70 -3.95 -4.70 13.63
N SER A 71 -4.89 -5.06 12.76
CA SER A 71 -6.13 -4.32 12.57
C SER A 71 -7.19 -4.72 13.59
N ALA A 72 -8.24 -3.93 13.74
CA ALA A 72 -9.32 -4.14 14.70
C ALA A 72 -10.00 -5.52 14.59
N ARG A 73 -10.00 -6.14 13.41
CA ARG A 73 -10.69 -7.41 13.14
C ARG A 73 -9.81 -8.46 12.49
N ARG A 74 -8.50 -8.22 12.40
CA ARG A 74 -7.55 -9.09 11.73
C ARG A 74 -6.30 -9.21 12.58
N SER A 75 -5.57 -10.32 12.43
CA SER A 75 -4.28 -10.52 13.09
C SER A 75 -3.12 -9.81 12.39
N ASP A 76 -3.38 -9.17 11.26
CA ASP A 76 -2.43 -8.40 10.46
C ASP A 76 -2.93 -6.96 10.25
N VAL A 77 -2.02 -6.09 9.82
CA VAL A 77 -2.36 -4.72 9.42
C VAL A 77 -2.86 -4.75 7.97
N ALA A 78 -4.06 -4.24 7.76
CA ALA A 78 -4.65 -4.11 6.44
C ALA A 78 -4.20 -2.80 5.76
N GLU A 79 -4.04 -2.83 4.44
CA GLU A 79 -3.59 -1.67 3.65
C GLU A 79 -4.55 -0.47 3.81
N ASP A 80 -5.86 -0.73 3.82
CA ASP A 80 -6.89 0.29 4.03
C ASP A 80 -6.77 1.02 5.38
N ALA A 81 -6.32 0.32 6.43
CA ALA A 81 -6.03 0.92 7.72
C ALA A 81 -4.86 1.91 7.63
N VAL A 82 -3.80 1.56 6.88
CA VAL A 82 -2.66 2.45 6.62
C VAL A 82 -3.10 3.66 5.80
N THR A 83 -3.86 3.45 4.72
CA THR A 83 -4.41 4.55 3.91
C THR A 83 -5.27 5.48 4.75
N THR A 84 -6.13 4.93 5.60
CA THR A 84 -6.99 5.71 6.51
C THR A 84 -6.17 6.56 7.49
N ILE A 85 -5.14 5.98 8.12
CA ILE A 85 -4.23 6.70 9.01
C ILE A 85 -3.54 7.82 8.25
N ARG A 86 -2.93 7.52 7.10
CA ARG A 86 -2.24 8.54 6.30
C ARG A 86 -3.16 9.69 5.91
N HIS A 87 -4.38 9.40 5.48
CA HIS A 87 -5.36 10.41 5.12
C HIS A 87 -5.76 11.28 6.32
N ALA A 88 -6.01 10.66 7.48
CA ALA A 88 -6.35 11.37 8.71
C ALA A 88 -5.25 12.35 9.17
N TYR A 89 -3.98 11.96 9.00
CA TYR A 89 -2.82 12.78 9.35
C TYR A 89 -2.29 13.63 8.19
N ARG A 90 -3.01 13.69 7.05
CA ARG A 90 -2.66 14.46 5.85
C ARG A 90 -1.29 14.15 5.25
N TRP A 91 -0.83 12.90 5.39
CA TRP A 91 0.34 12.36 4.72
C TRP A 91 0.03 11.98 3.27
N LEU A 92 -0.30 13.01 2.47
CA LEU A 92 -0.85 12.89 1.12
C LEU A 92 0.22 12.80 0.02
N ASP A 93 1.51 12.91 0.37
CA ASP A 93 2.58 12.78 -0.60
C ASP A 93 2.50 11.41 -1.29
N ARG A 94 2.72 11.42 -2.62
CA ARG A 94 2.71 10.21 -3.44
C ARG A 94 3.69 9.20 -2.84
N THR A 95 3.14 8.12 -2.33
CA THR A 95 3.89 7.00 -1.73
C THR A 95 3.72 5.81 -2.65
N GLY A 96 4.81 5.07 -2.80
CA GLY A 96 5.04 4.27 -4.00
C GLY A 96 6.42 4.55 -4.56
N PRO A 97 7.05 3.55 -5.19
CA PRO A 97 8.31 3.76 -5.88
C PRO A 97 8.17 4.96 -6.81
N ARG A 98 9.10 5.92 -6.68
CA ARG A 98 9.24 7.00 -7.64
C ARG A 98 9.29 6.36 -9.03
N PRO A 99 8.61 6.94 -10.05
CA PRO A 99 8.73 6.48 -11.42
C PRO A 99 10.19 6.22 -11.75
N VAL A 100 10.56 4.94 -11.88
CA VAL A 100 11.92 4.59 -12.22
C VAL A 100 12.11 5.01 -13.66
N VAL A 101 12.90 6.06 -13.88
CA VAL A 101 13.29 6.46 -15.23
C VAL A 101 14.26 5.40 -15.72
N ARG A 102 13.84 4.64 -16.72
CA ARG A 102 14.66 3.62 -17.36
C ARG A 102 15.20 4.20 -18.66
N GLU A 103 16.52 4.13 -18.86
CA GLU A 103 17.14 4.55 -20.12
C GLU A 103 16.51 3.80 -21.30
N GLY A 104 16.15 4.53 -22.35
CA GLY A 104 15.45 3.99 -23.52
C GLY A 104 13.94 3.81 -23.36
N TYR A 105 13.33 4.20 -22.23
CA TYR A 105 11.88 4.15 -22.02
C TYR A 105 11.34 5.45 -21.41
N HIS A 106 10.15 5.85 -21.85
CA HIS A 106 9.34 6.92 -21.27
C HIS A 106 8.24 6.35 -20.39
N THR A 107 8.04 6.99 -19.23
CA THR A 107 6.80 6.82 -18.48
C THR A 107 5.69 7.63 -19.14
N VAL A 108 4.41 7.29 -18.89
CA VAL A 108 3.27 8.05 -19.42
C VAL A 108 3.37 9.56 -19.15
N PRO A 109 3.70 10.02 -17.93
CA PRO A 109 3.90 11.45 -17.67
C PRO A 109 5.07 12.06 -18.47
N ALA A 110 6.19 11.35 -18.58
CA ALA A 110 7.36 11.81 -19.33
C ALA A 110 7.06 11.93 -20.84
N LEU A 111 6.38 10.94 -21.41
CA LEU A 111 5.95 10.97 -22.80
C LEU A 111 4.96 12.11 -23.06
N ALA A 112 3.99 12.29 -22.17
CA ALA A 112 3.02 13.38 -22.27
C ALA A 112 3.71 14.76 -22.24
N GLN A 113 4.69 14.93 -21.34
CA GLN A 113 5.50 16.14 -21.27
C GLN A 113 6.30 16.38 -22.55
N ARG A 114 6.94 15.34 -23.10
CA ARG A 114 7.70 15.42 -24.36
C ARG A 114 6.83 15.76 -25.57
N LEU A 115 5.59 15.26 -25.59
CA LEU A 115 4.61 15.53 -26.63
C LEU A 115 3.84 16.86 -26.42
N GLY A 116 3.98 17.50 -25.26
CA GLY A 116 3.21 18.71 -24.91
C GLY A 116 1.71 18.44 -24.66
N VAL A 117 1.32 17.18 -24.40
CA VAL A 117 -0.08 16.78 -24.22
C VAL A 117 -0.39 16.44 -22.76
N ARG A 118 -1.68 16.29 -22.44
CA ARG A 118 -2.11 15.81 -21.12
C ARG A 118 -1.86 14.30 -20.98
N PRO A 119 -1.46 13.80 -19.78
CA PRO A 119 -1.27 12.36 -19.56
C PRO A 119 -2.49 11.49 -19.91
N GLN A 120 -3.72 12.01 -19.74
CA GLN A 120 -4.94 11.28 -20.11
C GLN A 120 -4.99 10.93 -21.60
N TRP A 121 -4.41 11.75 -22.48
CA TRP A 121 -4.34 11.49 -23.91
C TRP A 121 -3.50 10.24 -24.19
N VAL A 122 -2.35 10.11 -23.53
CA VAL A 122 -1.47 8.94 -23.67
C VAL A 122 -2.14 7.69 -23.09
N TYR A 123 -2.77 7.80 -21.92
CA TYR A 123 -3.55 6.69 -21.35
C TYR A 123 -4.63 6.22 -22.30
N ARG A 124 -5.41 7.13 -22.90
CA ARG A 124 -6.46 6.76 -23.84
C ARG A 124 -5.90 5.90 -24.99
N ARG A 125 -4.75 6.26 -25.54
CA ARG A 125 -4.11 5.52 -26.65
C ARG A 125 -3.61 4.14 -26.26
N LEU A 126 -3.07 4.00 -25.04
CA LEU A 126 -2.70 2.70 -24.47
C LEU A 126 -3.94 1.80 -24.34
N HIS A 127 -5.06 2.35 -23.86
CA HIS A 127 -6.30 1.58 -23.67
C HIS A 127 -7.00 1.23 -25.00
N THR A 128 -6.90 2.10 -26.00
CA THR A 128 -7.46 1.84 -27.34
C THR A 128 -6.52 1.03 -28.24
N GLY A 129 -5.34 0.62 -27.77
CA GLY A 129 -4.36 -0.14 -28.55
C GLY A 129 -3.71 0.65 -29.70
N GLN A 130 -3.75 1.98 -29.65
CA GLN A 130 -3.14 2.84 -30.68
C GLN A 130 -1.61 2.94 -30.53
N ILE A 131 -1.10 2.61 -29.34
CA ILE A 131 0.32 2.33 -29.13
C ILE A 131 0.44 0.81 -29.15
N GLU A 132 1.21 0.29 -30.10
CA GLU A 132 1.39 -1.15 -30.26
C GLU A 132 2.03 -1.76 -29.01
N ALA A 133 1.56 -2.95 -28.62
CA ALA A 133 2.02 -3.64 -27.42
C ALA A 133 3.53 -3.96 -27.43
N GLU A 134 4.15 -4.01 -28.61
CA GLU A 134 5.60 -4.19 -28.78
C GLU A 134 6.41 -3.07 -28.13
N TYR A 135 5.92 -1.82 -28.20
CA TYR A 135 6.59 -0.67 -27.60
C TYR A 135 6.21 -0.46 -26.13
N VAL A 136 5.36 -1.30 -25.55
CA VAL A 136 4.79 -1.11 -24.21
C VAL A 136 5.15 -2.28 -23.32
N THR A 137 5.96 -2.01 -22.32
CA THR A 137 6.23 -2.95 -21.22
C THR A 137 5.53 -2.47 -19.96
N ARG A 138 4.91 -3.37 -19.21
CA ARG A 138 4.44 -3.09 -17.85
C ARG A 138 5.48 -3.59 -16.85
N ASP A 139 5.84 -2.73 -15.91
CA ASP A 139 6.63 -3.15 -14.76
C ASP A 139 5.80 -4.10 -13.88
N PRO A 140 6.26 -5.34 -13.63
CA PRO A 140 5.53 -6.29 -12.80
C PRO A 140 5.37 -5.84 -11.35
N GLN A 141 6.29 -5.02 -10.82
CA GLN A 141 6.25 -4.56 -9.43
C GLN A 141 5.37 -3.33 -9.25
N THR A 142 5.49 -2.36 -10.15
CA THR A 142 4.83 -1.04 -10.00
C THR A 142 3.57 -0.89 -10.86
N GLN A 143 3.29 -1.87 -11.75
CA GLN A 143 2.26 -1.82 -12.78
C GLN A 143 2.37 -0.57 -13.70
N GLN A 144 3.52 0.09 -13.69
CA GLN A 144 3.77 1.28 -14.48
C GLN A 144 3.98 0.92 -15.96
N TYR A 145 3.47 1.76 -16.85
CA TYR A 145 3.73 1.66 -18.29
C TYR A 145 5.09 2.25 -18.62
N TRP A 146 5.94 1.44 -19.25
CA TRP A 146 7.17 1.83 -19.91
C TRP A 146 6.96 1.78 -21.42
N ILE A 147 7.07 2.93 -22.06
CA ILE A 147 6.89 3.11 -23.49
C ILE A 147 8.26 3.31 -24.10
N GLN A 148 8.66 2.50 -25.06
CA GLN A 148 9.99 2.58 -25.66
C GLN A 148 10.24 3.97 -26.29
N ASP A 149 11.43 4.51 -26.07
CA ASP A 149 11.90 5.77 -26.66
C ASP A 149 12.34 5.56 -28.12
N ASP A 150 11.39 5.19 -28.98
CA ASP A 150 11.61 5.04 -30.40
C ASP A 150 11.27 6.35 -31.13
N PRO A 151 12.21 6.97 -31.87
CA PRO A 151 11.95 8.20 -32.61
C PRO A 151 10.84 8.06 -33.67
N ALA A 152 10.63 6.89 -34.27
CA ALA A 152 9.55 6.64 -35.22
C ALA A 152 8.18 6.64 -34.53
N LEU A 153 8.08 6.02 -33.36
CA LEU A 153 6.86 6.03 -32.54
C LEU A 153 6.52 7.46 -32.10
N ILE A 154 7.52 8.20 -31.63
CA ILE A 154 7.33 9.56 -31.12
C ILE A 154 6.90 10.50 -32.24
N SER A 155 7.52 10.41 -33.42
CA SER A 155 7.13 11.19 -34.59
C SER A 155 5.68 10.92 -35.00
N ARG A 156 5.27 9.63 -35.00
CA ARG A 156 3.88 9.24 -35.27
C ARG A 156 2.90 9.82 -34.25
N LEU A 157 3.26 9.79 -32.96
CA LEU A 157 2.43 10.33 -31.89
C LEU A 157 2.33 11.87 -31.95
N GLN A 158 3.41 12.56 -32.34
CA GLN A 158 3.42 14.01 -32.51
C GLN A 158 2.49 14.49 -33.63
N ILE A 159 2.40 13.76 -34.75
CA ILE A 159 1.48 14.10 -35.85
C ILE A 159 0.02 14.04 -35.41
N GLN A 160 -0.29 13.22 -34.41
CA GLN A 160 -1.66 12.97 -33.95
C GLN A 160 -2.00 13.68 -32.62
N ALA A 161 -1.04 14.40 -32.04
CA ALA A 161 -1.14 15.13 -30.78
C ALA A 161 -1.76 16.51 -31.01
#